data_AF-A0A1R1ALK4-F1
#
_entry.id   AF-A0A1R1ALK4-F1
#
_cell.length_a   1.000
_cell.length_b   1.000
_cell.length_c   1.000
_cell.angle_alpha   90.00
_cell.angle_beta   90.00
_cell.angle_gamma   90.00
#
_symmetry.space_group_name_H-M   'P 1'
#
loop_
_entity.id
_entity.type
_entity.pdbx_description
1 polymer ?
#
loop_
_entity_poly.entity_id
_entity_poly.type
_entity_poly.pdbx_seq_one_letter_code
_entity_poly.pdbx_strand_id
1 'polypeptide(L)' 'MEELTEHVCIICNQTKTEGITIVSQFVCEECESEIVHTSAEDAKYHFFIRQLKQIAMPKNA' A
#
# COMPACT_ATOMS: atom_id res chain seq x y z
N MET A 1 16.04 -18.99 -12.79
CA MET A 1 15.78 -18.92 -11.34
C MET A 1 14.89 -17.73 -11.17
N GLU A 2 13.62 -17.93 -10.84
CA GLU A 2 12.67 -16.84 -10.61
C GLU A 2 12.98 -16.25 -9.24
N GLU A 3 13.51 -15.02 -9.21
CA GLU A 3 13.67 -14.26 -7.98
C GLU A 3 12.27 -13.96 -7.43
N LEU A 4 11.87 -14.66 -6.37
CA LEU A 4 10.76 -14.23 -5.53
C LEU A 4 11.24 -12.99 -4.77
N THR A 5 11.06 -11.81 -5.36
CA THR A 5 11.36 -10.55 -4.69
C THR A 5 10.34 -10.32 -3.59
N GLU A 6 10.73 -10.62 -2.35
CA GLU A 6 9.95 -10.30 -1.16
C GLU A 6 9.95 -8.78 -0.95
N HIS A 7 8.76 -8.19 -0.88
CA HIS A 7 8.59 -6.76 -0.66
C HIS A 7 7.96 -6.48 0.70
N VAL A 8 8.36 -5.39 1.33
CA VAL A 8 7.81 -4.97 2.63
C VAL A 8 6.56 -4.14 2.40
N CYS A 9 5.43 -4.60 2.93
CA CYS A 9 4.17 -3.89 2.87
C CYS A 9 4.26 -2.59 3.68
N ILE A 10 3.90 -1.47 3.08
CA ILE A 10 3.98 -0.15 3.73
C ILE A 10 2.82 0.13 4.70
N ILE A 11 1.83 -0.76 4.72
CA ILE A 11 0.65 -0.66 5.59
C ILE A 11 0.86 -1.50 6.86
N CYS A 12 1.14 -2.80 6.71
CA CYS A 12 1.36 -3.71 7.84
C CYS A 12 2.84 -3.90 8.21
N ASN A 13 3.78 -3.35 7.44
CA ASN A 13 5.22 -3.47 7.65
C ASN A 13 5.77 -4.91 7.60
N GLN A 14 5.04 -5.84 6.96
CA GLN A 14 5.44 -7.25 6.81
C GLN A 14 6.04 -7.52 5.42
N THR A 15 7.04 -8.40 5.36
CA THR A 15 7.54 -8.97 4.11
C THR A 15 6.53 -9.93 3.51
N LYS A 16 6.14 -9.69 2.26
CA LYS A 16 5.22 -10.53 1.49
C LYS A 16 5.74 -10.61 0.06
N THR A 17 5.49 -11.74 -0.59
CA THR A 17 5.80 -11.97 -2.00
C THR A 17 4.67 -11.51 -2.92
N GLU A 18 3.46 -11.43 -2.39
CA GLU A 18 2.24 -11.18 -3.16
C GLU A 18 1.56 -9.88 -2.73
N GLY A 19 1.18 -9.08 -3.72
CA GLY A 19 0.60 -7.75 -3.52
C GLY A 19 0.80 -6.86 -4.74
N ILE A 20 0.51 -5.56 -4.55
CA ILE A 20 0.64 -4.52 -5.56
C ILE A 20 1.71 -3.50 -5.17
N THR A 21 2.47 -3.02 -6.15
CA THR A 21 3.40 -1.91 -5.96
C THR A 21 2.78 -0.62 -6.51
N ILE A 22 2.53 0.35 -5.63
CA ILE A 22 1.99 1.66 -5.96
C ILE A 22 3.14 2.67 -5.98
N VAL A 23 3.54 3.12 -7.17
CA VAL A 23 4.63 4.08 -7.44
C VAL A 23 6.00 3.59 -7.00
N SER A 24 6.29 3.57 -5.70
CA SER A 24 7.57 3.11 -5.11
C SER A 24 7.36 2.36 -3.80
N GLN A 25 6.11 2.04 -3.47
CA GLN A 25 5.69 1.50 -2.20
C GLN A 25 4.91 0.22 -2.45
N PHE A 26 5.21 -0.83 -1.69
CA PHE A 26 4.55 -2.11 -1.84
C PHE A 26 3.41 -2.26 -0.83
N VAL A 27 2.29 -2.81 -1.27
CA VAL A 27 1.11 -3.10 -0.44
C VAL A 27 0.76 -4.56 -0.67
N CYS A 28 0.69 -5.35 0.40
CA CYS A 28 0.30 -6.75 0.28
C CYS A 28 -1.19 -6.90 -0.06
N GLU A 29 -1.56 -8.08 -0.60
CA GLU A 29 -2.94 -8.39 -0.97
C GLU A 29 -3.93 -8.17 0.18
N GLU A 30 -3.58 -8.55 1.41
CA GLU A 30 -4.45 -8.33 2.58
C GLU A 30 -4.76 -6.84 2.80
N CYS A 31 -3.74 -5.98 2.72
CA CYS A 31 -3.91 -4.54 2.92
C CYS A 31 -4.63 -3.88 1.75
N GLU A 32 -4.34 -4.30 0.51
CA GLU A 32 -5.11 -3.84 -0.65
C GLU A 32 -6.58 -4.25 -0.54
N SER A 33 -6.83 -5.51 -0.21
CA SER A 33 -8.17 -6.05 -0.04
C SER A 33 -8.92 -5.28 1.06
N GLU A 34 -8.27 -4.96 2.18
CA GLU A 34 -8.87 -4.08 3.18
C GLU A 34 -9.15 -2.68 2.63
N ILE A 35 -8.27 -2.08 1.83
CA ILE A 35 -8.49 -0.76 1.22
C ILE A 35 -9.69 -0.78 0.26
N VAL A 36 -9.77 -1.81 -0.58
CA VAL A 36 -10.83 -1.98 -1.59
C VAL A 36 -12.17 -2.32 -0.95
N HIS A 37 -12.15 -3.15 0.10
CA HIS A 37 -13.35 -3.50 0.87
C HIS A 37 -13.74 -2.43 1.90
N THR A 38 -12.85 -1.50 2.24
CA THR A 38 -13.18 -0.34 3.07
C THR A 38 -13.87 0.70 2.19
N SER A 39 -15.19 0.81 2.33
CA SER A 39 -15.99 1.83 1.65
C SER A 39 -15.42 3.23 1.90
N ALA A 40 -15.39 4.05 0.85
CA ALA A 40 -14.88 5.43 0.89
C ALA A 40 -15.61 6.36 1.89
N GLU A 41 -16.74 5.89 2.41
CA GLU A 41 -17.60 6.52 3.40
C GLU A 41 -17.09 6.31 4.83
N ASP A 42 -16.20 5.34 5.04
CA ASP A 42 -15.63 5.01 6.34
C ASP A 42 -14.44 5.94 6.64
N ALA A 43 -14.34 6.42 7.89
CA ALA A 43 -13.26 7.30 8.33
C ALA A 43 -11.86 6.69 8.10
N LYS A 44 -11.78 5.36 7.97
CA LYS A 44 -10.56 4.62 7.60
C LYS A 44 -10.08 4.91 6.17
N TYR A 45 -10.96 5.19 5.21
CA TYR A 45 -10.55 5.51 3.84
C TYR A 45 -9.70 6.79 3.77
N HIS A 46 -10.00 7.77 4.64
CA HIS A 46 -9.18 8.97 4.79
C HIS A 46 -7.74 8.66 5.24
N PHE A 47 -7.53 7.62 6.05
CA PHE A 47 -6.19 7.21 6.48
C PHE A 47 -5.39 6.64 5.31
N PHE A 48 -6.01 5.75 4.52
CA PHE A 48 -5.38 5.18 3.32
C PHE A 48 -5.08 6.23 2.26
N ILE A 49 -6.02 7.14 1.99
CA ILE A 49 -5.80 8.27 1.08
C ILE A 49 -4.69 9.20 1.59
N ARG A 50 -4.58 9.41 2.91
CA ARG A 50 -3.49 10.23 3.49
C ARG A 50 -2.13 9.56 3.34
N GLN A 51 -2.06 8.23 3.50
CA GLN A 51 -0.84 7.46 3.23
C GLN A 51 -0.49 7.52 1.74
N LEU A 52 -1.45 7.25 0.83
CA LEU A 52 -1.26 7.34 -0.62
C LEU A 52 -0.86 8.75 -1.09
N LYS A 53 -1.44 9.81 -0.50
CA LYS A 53 -1.03 11.19 -0.78
C LYS A 53 0.42 11.48 -0.41
N GLN A 54 0.95 10.86 0.65
CA GLN A 54 2.37 11.02 1.00
C GLN A 54 3.30 10.34 -0.01
N ILE A 55 2.83 9.29 -0.68
CA ILE A 55 3.56 8.57 -1.73
C ILE A 55 3.47 9.33 -3.05
N ALA A 56 2.29 9.88 -3.37
CA ALA A 56 2.01 10.61 -4.59
C ALA A 56 2.52 12.07 -4.58
N MET A 57 2.84 12.64 -3.41
CA MET A 57 3.56 13.90 -3.31
C MET A 57 5.07 13.62 -3.28
N PRO A 58 5.77 13.65 -4.44
CA PRO A 58 7.21 13.81 -4.39
C PRO A 58 7.50 15.10 -3.62
N LYS A 59 8.35 15.01 -2.59
CA LYS A 59 8.92 16.18 -1.92
C LYS A 59 9.83 16.91 -2.93
N ASN A 60 9.23 17.63 -3.87
CA ASN A 60 9.89 18.71 -4.58
C ASN A 60 9.72 19.97 -3.74
N ALA A 61 10.53 20.08 -2.69
CA ALA A 61 10.73 21.31 -1.92
C ALA A 61 12.23 21.49 -1.71
#